data_AF-A0A3D9FDU7-F1
#
_entry.id   AF-A0A3D9FDU7-F1
#
_cell.length_a   1.000
_cell.length_b   1.000
_cell.length_c   1.000
_cell.angle_alpha   90.00
_cell.angle_beta   90.00
_cell.angle_gamma   90.00
#
_symmetry.space_group_name_H-M   'P 1'
#
loop_
_entity.id
_entity.type
_entity.pdbx_description
1 polymer ?
#
loop_
_entity_poly.entity_id
_entity_poly.type
_entity_poly.pdbx_seq_one_letter_code
_entity_poly.pdbx_strand_id
1 'polypeptide(L)'
;MGDRAVQLGPYPGNFTFKCVNSRFQFLNGIWVEILLAQQCERIAGRFGEKFVQIHDCNVDARPPAVNMAAQIRVHGQGIIMAAVPDQMTAIDMENPGGPEVLQAVVRPVPQPDPGEVLVKVAAAGVNRPDIVQRKGFYPPPPGAPSIPGLEIAGQIVALGEGVEDAVLGQSVCALVSGGGYAEYCAAPIVQCLGVPEALSMQEAAALPETLFTVWHNLFERAYAREGETVLVHGGTSGIGSMAIMLGKLFDLTVIVTCGSDEKCAAAQEIGATHAINYKSQDFVEEVKRLTDGAGVEIVIDMVAGDYVARNLQCLKEDGRHVTIAVQGGLEATINMAQVMSRRLMLTGSTLRARSVEFKGLLAEEIERNAWSFVEQGKLRPVMDQSFPLIDAAAAHARMEAGAHIGKIILEI
;
A
#
# COMPACT_ATOMS: atom_id res chain seq x y z
N MET A 1 -13.71 -2.13 49.35
CA MET A 1 -13.21 -1.65 48.04
C MET A 1 -13.48 -0.15 48.02
N GLY A 2 -12.44 0.68 47.92
CA GLY A 2 -12.59 2.13 48.00
C GLY A 2 -13.39 2.69 46.82
N ASP A 3 -14.19 3.70 47.09
CA ASP A 3 -14.99 4.41 46.09
C ASP A 3 -14.07 5.04 45.05
N ARG A 4 -13.98 4.44 43.86
CA ARG A 4 -13.41 5.08 42.68
C ARG A 4 -14.56 5.57 41.82
N ALA A 5 -14.51 6.84 41.46
CA ALA A 5 -15.33 7.40 40.40
C ALA A 5 -15.03 6.67 39.09
N VAL A 6 -16.07 6.14 38.43
CA VAL A 6 -15.96 5.52 37.10
C VAL A 6 -16.87 6.28 36.15
N GLN A 7 -16.32 6.76 35.03
CA GLN A 7 -17.08 7.46 34.01
C GLN A 7 -17.68 6.46 33.02
N LEU A 8 -19.00 6.48 32.84
CA LEU A 8 -19.71 5.66 31.85
C LEU A 8 -20.23 6.55 30.72
N GLY A 9 -19.52 6.55 29.59
CA GLY A 9 -19.94 7.29 28.39
C GLY A 9 -19.88 8.82 28.55
N PRO A 10 -20.62 9.58 27.73
CA PRO A 10 -20.44 11.03 27.59
C PRO A 10 -20.97 11.88 28.76
N TYR A 11 -21.43 11.26 29.86
CA TYR A 11 -22.00 11.98 31.01
C TYR A 11 -21.00 12.00 32.17
N PRO A 12 -20.44 13.16 32.54
CA PRO A 12 -19.51 13.26 33.67
C PRO A 12 -20.27 13.16 35.00
N GLY A 13 -19.93 12.15 35.81
CA GLY A 13 -20.45 11.97 37.17
C GLY A 13 -19.77 10.81 37.90
N ASN A 14 -19.57 10.94 39.21
CA ASN A 14 -19.04 9.86 40.05
C ASN A 14 -20.18 8.92 40.42
N PHE A 15 -20.24 7.71 39.83
CA PHE A 15 -21.25 6.72 40.16
C PHE A 15 -20.78 5.79 41.29
N THR A 16 -21.62 5.55 42.29
CA THR A 16 -21.41 4.51 43.30
C THR A 16 -22.23 3.27 42.93
N PHE A 17 -21.56 2.13 42.80
CA PHE A 17 -22.19 0.87 42.41
C PHE A 17 -22.45 -0.02 43.63
N LYS A 18 -23.63 -0.65 43.67
CA LYS A 18 -23.91 -1.73 44.61
C LYS A 18 -23.83 -3.05 43.84
N CYS A 19 -22.90 -3.92 44.23
CA CYS A 19 -22.84 -5.27 43.67
C CYS A 19 -24.10 -6.04 44.10
N VAL A 20 -24.79 -6.63 43.12
CA VAL A 20 -25.82 -7.63 43.36
C VAL A 20 -25.16 -8.94 42.98
N ASN A 21 -25.04 -9.89 43.92
CA ASN A 21 -24.31 -11.16 43.74
C ASN A 21 -24.99 -12.07 42.70
N SER A 22 -24.99 -11.68 41.44
CA SER A 22 -25.60 -12.37 40.31
C SER A 22 -24.59 -12.35 39.17
N ARG A 23 -24.05 -13.53 38.87
CA ARG A 23 -23.09 -13.75 37.77
C ARG A 23 -23.82 -14.45 36.63
N PHE A 24 -23.59 -13.99 35.40
CA PHE A 24 -24.12 -14.61 34.20
C PHE A 24 -22.97 -15.09 33.31
N GLN A 25 -23.17 -16.23 32.67
CA GLN A 25 -22.25 -16.84 31.72
C GLN A 25 -22.84 -16.73 30.30
N PHE A 26 -22.10 -16.15 29.38
CA PHE A 26 -22.44 -16.19 27.95
C PHE A 26 -22.14 -17.56 27.36
N LEU A 27 -22.78 -17.90 26.24
CA LEU A 27 -22.61 -19.20 25.54
C LEU A 27 -21.17 -19.48 25.09
N ASN A 28 -20.31 -18.46 25.01
CA ASN A 28 -18.88 -18.56 24.72
C ASN A 28 -17.98 -18.62 25.97
N GLY A 29 -18.56 -18.82 27.16
CA GLY A 29 -17.82 -19.00 28.42
C GLY A 29 -17.42 -17.70 29.12
N ILE A 30 -17.80 -16.53 28.59
CA ILE A 30 -17.50 -15.23 29.21
C ILE A 30 -18.39 -14.98 30.43
N TRP A 31 -17.78 -14.51 31.52
CA TRP A 31 -18.48 -14.16 32.76
C TRP A 31 -18.62 -12.65 32.91
N VAL A 32 -19.83 -12.19 33.25
CA VAL A 32 -20.08 -10.77 33.59
C VAL A 32 -20.72 -10.68 34.97
N GLU A 33 -20.19 -9.76 35.78
CA GLU A 33 -20.72 -9.40 37.09
C GLU A 33 -21.69 -8.23 36.95
N ILE A 34 -22.91 -8.37 37.48
CA ILE A 34 -23.93 -7.31 37.41
C ILE A 34 -23.78 -6.33 38.56
N LEU A 35 -23.67 -5.05 38.20
CA LEU A 35 -23.59 -3.91 39.11
C LEU A 35 -24.79 -2.98 38.86
N LEU A 36 -25.44 -2.55 39.95
CA LEU A 36 -26.51 -1.55 39.86
C LEU A 36 -25.97 -0.20 40.36
N ALA A 37 -26.17 0.86 39.57
CA ALA A 37 -25.85 2.22 40.00
C ALA A 37 -26.97 2.71 40.94
N GLN A 38 -26.62 3.25 42.12
CA GLN A 38 -27.63 3.64 43.11
C GLN A 38 -28.49 4.86 42.68
N GLN A 39 -28.04 5.66 41.72
CA GLN A 39 -28.65 6.94 41.36
C GLN A 39 -29.35 6.94 39.98
N CYS A 40 -29.14 5.89 39.18
CA CYS A 40 -29.83 5.71 37.92
C CYS A 40 -30.25 4.24 37.89
N GLU A 41 -31.51 3.95 37.58
CA GLU A 41 -32.04 2.58 37.39
C GLU A 41 -31.44 1.89 36.14
N ARG A 42 -30.13 2.01 35.95
CA ARG A 42 -29.33 1.52 34.85
C ARG A 42 -28.45 0.38 35.36
N ILE A 43 -28.38 -0.68 34.58
CA ILE A 43 -27.52 -1.83 34.88
C ILE A 43 -26.16 -1.62 34.20
N ALA A 44 -25.09 -1.76 34.98
CA ALA A 44 -23.73 -1.84 34.47
C ALA A 44 -23.19 -3.26 34.70
N GLY A 45 -22.43 -3.77 33.73
CA GLY A 45 -21.68 -5.02 33.87
C GLY A 45 -20.21 -4.74 34.08
N ARG A 46 -19.50 -5.66 34.75
CA ARG A 46 -18.04 -5.67 34.79
C ARG A 46 -17.50 -6.89 34.05
N PHE A 47 -16.57 -6.65 33.12
CA PHE A 47 -15.81 -7.66 32.41
C PHE A 47 -14.31 -7.37 32.59
N GLY A 48 -13.61 -8.20 33.38
CA GLY A 48 -12.24 -7.91 33.80
C GLY A 48 -12.15 -6.59 34.57
N GLU A 49 -11.36 -5.64 34.04
CA GLU A 49 -11.24 -4.28 34.56
C GLU A 49 -12.12 -3.24 33.84
N LYS A 50 -12.82 -3.65 32.78
CA LYS A 50 -13.68 -2.75 31.97
C LYS A 50 -15.12 -2.78 32.50
N PHE A 51 -15.76 -1.61 32.48
CA PHE A 51 -17.19 -1.48 32.76
C PHE A 51 -17.97 -1.37 31.44
N VAL A 52 -19.10 -2.07 31.35
CA VAL A 52 -19.98 -2.07 30.19
C VAL A 52 -21.38 -1.63 30.61
N GLN A 53 -22.07 -0.87 29.76
CA GLN A 53 -23.46 -0.49 30.02
C GLN A 53 -24.41 -1.52 29.43
N ILE A 54 -25.40 -1.96 30.21
CA ILE A 54 -26.42 -2.92 29.76
C ILE A 54 -27.70 -2.14 29.49
N HIS A 55 -28.18 -2.18 28.26
CA HIS A 55 -29.41 -1.51 27.81
C HIS A 55 -30.57 -2.52 27.74
N ASP A 56 -31.82 -2.04 27.95
CA ASP A 56 -33.08 -2.80 27.87
C ASP A 56 -33.32 -3.90 28.91
N CYS A 57 -32.77 -3.73 30.12
CA CYS A 57 -33.12 -4.56 31.27
C CYS A 57 -34.03 -3.78 32.22
N ASN A 58 -35.31 -4.13 32.22
CA ASN A 58 -36.31 -3.55 33.11
C ASN A 58 -36.08 -4.12 34.52
N VAL A 59 -35.54 -3.33 35.45
CA VAL A 59 -35.36 -3.74 36.85
C VAL A 59 -36.59 -3.32 37.63
N ASP A 60 -37.62 -4.15 37.63
CA ASP A 60 -38.77 -3.91 38.49
C ASP A 60 -38.35 -4.05 39.96
N ALA A 61 -38.59 -3.01 40.75
CA ALA A 61 -38.25 -2.95 42.18
C ALA A 61 -39.19 -3.82 43.02
N ARG A 62 -39.03 -5.14 42.94
CA ARG A 62 -39.51 -6.19 43.85
C ARG A 62 -38.92 -7.51 43.35
N PRO A 63 -38.36 -8.37 44.22
CA PRO A 63 -37.33 -9.34 43.84
C PRO A 63 -37.82 -10.25 42.71
N PRO A 64 -37.36 -10.07 41.45
CA PRO A 64 -37.97 -10.82 40.37
C PRO A 64 -36.98 -11.83 39.79
N ALA A 65 -37.50 -13.03 39.58
CA ALA A 65 -36.96 -13.99 38.64
C ALA A 65 -36.66 -13.28 37.31
N VAL A 66 -35.43 -13.43 36.82
CA VAL A 66 -35.00 -12.88 35.54
C VAL A 66 -35.73 -13.65 34.44
N ASN A 67 -36.77 -13.04 33.86
CA ASN A 67 -37.45 -13.58 32.69
C ASN A 67 -36.49 -13.50 31.49
N MET A 68 -36.23 -14.64 30.86
CA MET A 68 -35.38 -14.78 29.66
C MET A 68 -36.01 -14.04 28.46
N ALA A 69 -35.64 -12.78 28.27
CA ALA A 69 -35.70 -12.08 26.98
C ALA A 69 -34.94 -10.74 27.01
N ALA A 70 -33.72 -10.71 27.54
CA ALA A 70 -32.85 -9.53 27.37
C ALA A 70 -32.00 -9.72 26.10
N GLN A 71 -32.28 -8.96 25.04
CA GLN A 71 -31.41 -8.88 23.88
C GLN A 71 -30.23 -7.97 24.20
N ILE A 72 -29.10 -8.57 24.59
CA ILE A 72 -27.85 -7.85 24.83
C ILE A 72 -27.25 -7.45 23.48
N ARG A 73 -27.32 -6.16 23.13
CA ARG A 73 -26.49 -5.61 22.05
C ARG A 73 -25.11 -5.31 22.59
N VAL A 74 -24.18 -6.24 22.41
CA VAL A 74 -22.76 -5.92 22.39
C VAL A 74 -22.54 -5.08 21.14
N HIS A 75 -22.08 -3.83 21.29
CA HIS A 75 -21.54 -3.08 20.16
C HIS A 75 -20.22 -3.73 19.76
N GLY A 76 -20.37 -4.74 18.92
CA GLY A 76 -19.36 -5.55 18.31
C GLY A 76 -20.14 -6.54 17.48
N GLN A 77 -20.41 -6.20 16.22
CA GLN A 77 -20.78 -7.22 15.26
C GLN A 77 -19.67 -8.27 15.32
N GLY A 78 -19.97 -9.41 15.93
CA GLY A 78 -19.15 -10.60 15.79
C GLY A 78 -19.22 -11.00 14.33
N ILE A 79 -18.29 -10.47 13.53
CA ILE A 79 -17.90 -11.12 12.29
C ILE A 79 -17.42 -12.49 12.74
N ILE A 80 -18.19 -13.53 12.42
CA ILE A 80 -17.67 -14.89 12.43
C ILE A 80 -16.61 -14.88 11.33
N MET A 81 -15.39 -14.50 11.69
CA MET A 81 -14.24 -14.61 10.81
C MET A 81 -14.08 -16.10 10.55
N ALA A 82 -14.07 -16.48 9.27
CA ALA A 82 -13.67 -17.82 8.89
C ALA A 82 -12.33 -18.11 9.57
N ALA A 83 -12.21 -19.26 10.24
CA ALA A 83 -10.95 -19.66 10.84
C ALA A 83 -9.85 -19.57 9.78
N VAL A 84 -8.75 -18.87 10.10
CA VAL A 84 -7.58 -18.80 9.23
C VAL A 84 -7.09 -20.24 9.02
N PRO A 85 -6.97 -20.72 7.77
CA PRO A 85 -6.54 -22.09 7.52
C PRO A 85 -5.05 -22.27 7.85
N ASP A 86 -4.64 -23.51 8.12
CA ASP A 86 -3.22 -23.81 8.37
C ASP A 86 -2.36 -23.68 7.10
N GLN A 87 -2.98 -23.80 5.92
CA GLN A 87 -2.34 -23.77 4.61
C GLN A 87 -3.11 -22.90 3.62
N MET A 88 -2.39 -22.40 2.62
CA MET A 88 -2.89 -21.56 1.54
C MET A 88 -2.27 -21.96 0.20
N THR A 89 -2.93 -21.55 -0.87
CA THR A 89 -2.36 -21.49 -2.21
C THR A 89 -1.48 -20.26 -2.33
N ALA A 90 -0.28 -20.45 -2.89
CA ALA A 90 0.63 -19.38 -3.27
C ALA A 90 1.21 -19.67 -4.66
N ILE A 91 1.72 -18.65 -5.33
CA ILE A 91 2.53 -18.80 -6.54
C ILE A 91 3.99 -18.66 -6.14
N ASP A 92 4.74 -19.75 -6.28
CA ASP A 92 6.18 -19.72 -6.02
C ASP A 92 6.92 -20.45 -7.14
N MET A 93 8.22 -20.24 -7.18
CA MET A 93 9.12 -20.90 -8.11
C MET A 93 10.22 -21.61 -7.33
N GLU A 94 10.51 -22.85 -7.69
CA GLU A 94 11.61 -23.59 -7.08
C GLU A 94 12.97 -23.10 -7.59
N ASN A 95 13.03 -22.78 -8.89
CA ASN A 95 14.24 -22.34 -9.57
C ASN A 95 13.95 -21.13 -10.47
N PRO A 96 14.93 -20.22 -10.67
CA PRO A 96 14.78 -19.12 -11.61
C PRO A 96 14.51 -19.58 -13.04
N GLY A 97 13.71 -18.81 -13.79
CA GLY A 97 13.40 -19.13 -15.20
C GLY A 97 12.44 -18.19 -15.92
N GLY A 98 11.84 -18.69 -17.00
CA GLY A 98 10.78 -18.02 -17.75
C GLY A 98 9.47 -17.99 -16.95
N PRO A 99 8.40 -17.38 -17.48
CA PRO A 99 7.11 -17.30 -16.77
C PRO A 99 6.58 -18.65 -16.26
N GLU A 100 6.86 -19.74 -16.97
CA GLU A 100 6.42 -21.11 -16.67
C GLU A 100 6.89 -21.68 -15.34
N VAL A 101 7.90 -21.08 -14.69
CA VAL A 101 8.36 -21.52 -13.36
C VAL A 101 7.43 -21.06 -12.23
N LEU A 102 6.54 -20.12 -12.49
CA LEU A 102 5.53 -19.66 -11.53
C LEU A 102 4.42 -20.70 -11.44
N GLN A 103 4.41 -21.47 -10.35
CA GLN A 103 3.47 -22.56 -10.15
C GLN A 103 2.66 -22.38 -8.87
N ALA A 104 1.40 -22.82 -8.92
CA ALA A 104 0.57 -22.93 -7.74
C ALA A 104 1.14 -24.00 -6.81
N VAL A 105 1.42 -23.61 -5.58
CA VAL A 105 1.95 -24.47 -4.52
C VAL A 105 1.12 -24.29 -3.25
N VAL A 106 1.11 -25.31 -2.40
CA VAL A 106 0.51 -25.24 -1.07
C VAL A 106 1.58 -24.83 -0.06
N ARG A 107 1.32 -23.79 0.73
CA ARG A 107 2.24 -23.25 1.74
C ARG A 107 1.52 -23.03 3.08
N PRO A 108 2.24 -23.08 4.21
CA PRO A 108 1.65 -22.66 5.49
C PRO A 108 1.19 -21.20 5.41
N VAL A 109 0.04 -20.89 6.01
CA VAL A 109 -0.35 -19.49 6.21
C VAL A 109 0.64 -18.83 7.20
N PRO A 110 1.22 -17.67 6.87
CA PRO A 110 2.14 -17.01 7.77
C PRO A 110 1.43 -16.57 9.06
N GLN A 111 2.12 -16.69 10.19
CA GLN A 111 1.70 -16.07 11.44
C GLN A 111 2.28 -14.65 11.48
N PRO A 112 1.49 -13.61 11.77
CA PRO A 112 2.00 -12.25 11.83
C PRO A 112 2.96 -12.07 13.02
N ASP A 113 4.14 -11.53 12.77
CA ASP A 113 5.11 -11.17 13.81
C ASP A 113 4.64 -9.93 14.60
N PRO A 114 5.28 -9.57 15.74
CA PRO A 114 4.96 -8.33 16.46
C PRO A 114 4.98 -7.09 15.53
N GLY A 115 3.92 -6.29 15.58
CA GLY A 115 3.73 -5.13 14.70
C GLY A 115 3.26 -5.47 13.27
N GLU A 116 2.93 -6.73 12.99
CA GLU A 116 2.37 -7.15 11.69
C GLU A 116 0.89 -7.53 11.79
N VAL A 117 0.25 -7.56 10.64
CA VAL A 117 -1.09 -8.09 10.44
C VAL A 117 -1.07 -9.16 9.37
N LEU A 118 -1.96 -10.15 9.50
CA LEU A 118 -2.24 -11.09 8.44
C LEU A 118 -3.38 -10.54 7.58
N VAL A 119 -3.10 -10.34 6.30
CA VAL A 119 -4.08 -9.88 5.32
C VAL A 119 -4.57 -11.08 4.51
N LYS A 120 -5.88 -11.32 4.49
CA LYS A 120 -6.52 -12.17 3.48
C LYS A 120 -6.55 -11.38 2.18
N VAL A 121 -5.71 -11.76 1.25
CA VAL A 121 -5.45 -10.99 0.03
C VAL A 121 -6.63 -11.16 -0.91
N ALA A 122 -7.09 -10.05 -1.50
CA ALA A 122 -8.10 -10.03 -2.55
C ALA A 122 -7.48 -9.73 -3.91
N ALA A 123 -6.41 -8.93 -3.93
CA ALA A 123 -5.66 -8.63 -5.13
C ALA A 123 -4.19 -8.34 -4.82
N ALA A 124 -3.31 -8.65 -5.77
CA ALA A 124 -1.89 -8.33 -5.71
C ALA A 124 -1.42 -7.69 -7.02
N GLY A 125 -0.54 -6.70 -6.93
CA GLY A 125 0.00 -6.04 -8.11
C GLY A 125 1.22 -6.75 -8.67
N VAL A 126 1.27 -6.87 -10.00
CA VAL A 126 2.46 -7.37 -10.72
C VAL A 126 3.41 -6.21 -10.98
N ASN A 127 4.69 -6.41 -10.65
CA ASN A 127 5.73 -5.39 -10.77
C ASN A 127 6.98 -5.92 -11.48
N ARG A 128 7.76 -5.00 -12.06
CA ARG A 128 9.00 -5.37 -12.77
C ARG A 128 9.99 -6.14 -11.86
N PRO A 129 10.20 -5.77 -10.58
CA PRO A 129 11.05 -6.54 -9.68
C PRO A 129 10.61 -8.00 -9.48
N ASP A 130 9.32 -8.34 -9.59
CA ASP A 130 8.84 -9.72 -9.50
C ASP A 130 9.40 -10.56 -10.65
N ILE A 131 9.47 -9.98 -11.86
CA ILE A 131 10.07 -10.64 -13.03
C ILE A 131 11.58 -10.77 -12.88
N VAL A 132 12.25 -9.75 -12.34
CA VAL A 132 13.71 -9.79 -12.13
C VAL A 132 14.06 -10.80 -11.03
N GLN A 133 13.26 -10.89 -9.97
CA GLN A 133 13.33 -11.95 -8.97
C GLN A 133 13.13 -13.31 -9.63
N ARG A 134 12.08 -13.46 -10.46
CA ARG A 134 11.80 -14.71 -11.19
C ARG A 134 12.97 -15.19 -12.04
N LYS A 135 13.69 -14.26 -12.65
CA LYS A 135 14.89 -14.54 -13.45
C LYS A 135 16.16 -14.79 -12.63
N GLY A 136 16.10 -14.64 -11.31
CA GLY A 136 17.21 -14.91 -10.40
C GLY A 136 18.17 -13.72 -10.19
N PHE A 137 17.82 -12.53 -10.69
CA PHE A 137 18.69 -11.35 -10.62
C PHE A 137 18.31 -10.37 -9.52
N TYR A 138 17.24 -10.64 -8.76
CA TYR A 138 16.77 -9.80 -7.66
C TYR A 138 16.26 -10.65 -6.49
N PRO A 139 17.15 -11.33 -5.75
CA PRO A 139 16.74 -12.21 -4.67
C PRO A 139 15.99 -11.42 -3.57
N PRO A 140 15.04 -12.05 -2.87
CA PRO A 140 14.38 -11.43 -1.71
C PRO A 140 15.42 -11.07 -0.64
N PRO A 141 15.23 -9.95 0.09
CA PRO A 141 16.11 -9.62 1.21
C PRO A 141 16.00 -10.68 2.33
N PRO A 142 17.01 -10.81 3.21
CA PRO A 142 16.95 -11.75 4.33
C PRO A 142 15.67 -11.58 5.16
N GLY A 143 15.00 -12.70 5.44
CA GLY A 143 13.73 -12.74 6.19
C GLY A 143 12.47 -12.57 5.35
N ALA A 144 12.55 -12.07 4.11
CA ALA A 144 11.39 -11.98 3.24
C ALA A 144 11.04 -13.36 2.62
N PRO A 145 9.75 -13.63 2.34
CA PRO A 145 9.33 -14.86 1.68
C PRO A 145 9.97 -15.02 0.28
N SER A 146 10.15 -16.28 -0.16
CA SER A 146 10.54 -16.60 -1.54
C SER A 146 9.44 -16.26 -2.55
N ILE A 147 8.18 -16.35 -2.11
CA ILE A 147 6.97 -16.04 -2.88
C ILE A 147 7.07 -14.59 -3.42
N PRO A 148 6.91 -14.35 -4.74
CA PRO A 148 6.89 -13.01 -5.32
C PRO A 148 5.69 -12.16 -4.89
N GLY A 149 5.66 -10.90 -5.34
CA GLY A 149 4.58 -9.94 -5.06
C GLY A 149 4.99 -8.93 -4.01
N LEU A 150 5.01 -7.66 -4.41
CA LEU A 150 5.48 -6.53 -3.61
C LEU A 150 4.36 -5.61 -3.11
N GLU A 151 3.13 -5.81 -3.56
CA GLU A 151 1.99 -5.02 -3.13
C GLU A 151 0.73 -5.87 -3.12
N ILE A 152 -0.14 -5.61 -2.16
CA ILE A 152 -1.39 -6.32 -1.95
C ILE A 152 -2.51 -5.35 -1.56
N ALA A 153 -3.75 -5.79 -1.74
CA ALA A 153 -4.90 -5.29 -1.00
C ALA A 153 -5.81 -6.43 -0.55
N GLY A 154 -6.45 -6.26 0.60
CA GLY A 154 -7.29 -7.29 1.21
C GLY A 154 -7.85 -6.86 2.55
N GLN A 155 -8.25 -7.84 3.35
CA GLN A 155 -8.82 -7.63 4.68
C GLN A 155 -7.90 -8.15 5.78
N ILE A 156 -7.73 -7.40 6.86
CA ILE A 156 -6.99 -7.85 8.04
C ILE A 156 -7.78 -8.96 8.76
N VAL A 157 -7.17 -10.14 8.92
CA VAL A 157 -7.81 -11.32 9.50
C VAL A 157 -7.14 -11.88 10.76
N ALA A 158 -5.90 -11.48 11.04
CA ALA A 158 -5.22 -11.76 12.31
C ALA A 158 -4.21 -10.67 12.63
N LEU A 159 -3.84 -10.54 13.90
CA LEU A 159 -2.95 -9.49 14.42
C LEU A 159 -1.74 -10.13 15.11
N GLY A 160 -0.56 -9.56 14.89
CA GLY A 160 0.63 -9.83 15.68
C GLY A 160 0.61 -9.04 17.00
N GLU A 161 1.56 -9.35 17.88
CA GLU A 161 1.70 -8.65 19.16
C GLU A 161 1.91 -7.13 18.95
N GLY A 162 1.27 -6.31 19.79
CA GLY A 162 1.42 -4.85 19.77
C GLY A 162 0.59 -4.12 18.71
N VAL A 163 -0.19 -4.82 17.88
CA VAL A 163 -1.16 -4.22 16.98
C VAL A 163 -2.51 -4.03 17.67
N GLU A 164 -3.16 -2.89 17.45
CA GLU A 164 -4.44 -2.57 18.08
C GLU A 164 -5.60 -3.42 17.53
N ASP A 165 -6.44 -3.97 18.41
CA ASP A 165 -7.60 -4.79 18.03
C ASP A 165 -8.57 -4.09 17.05
N ALA A 166 -8.60 -2.75 17.04
CA ALA A 166 -9.51 -1.95 16.23
C ALA A 166 -9.26 -2.07 14.72
N VAL A 167 -8.09 -2.54 14.29
CA VAL A 167 -7.76 -2.71 12.86
C VAL A 167 -8.24 -4.04 12.28
N LEU A 168 -8.67 -4.99 13.13
CA LEU A 168 -9.16 -6.28 12.67
C LEU A 168 -10.41 -6.12 11.79
N GLY A 169 -10.43 -6.78 10.64
CA GLY A 169 -11.52 -6.71 9.66
C GLY A 169 -11.48 -5.48 8.75
N GLN A 170 -10.54 -4.56 8.94
CA GLN A 170 -10.38 -3.41 8.04
C GLN A 170 -9.81 -3.84 6.68
N SER A 171 -10.22 -3.12 5.65
CA SER A 171 -9.66 -3.23 4.30
C SER A 171 -8.41 -2.38 4.18
N VAL A 172 -7.31 -2.98 3.78
CA VAL A 172 -6.00 -2.31 3.65
C VAL A 172 -5.32 -2.68 2.34
N CYS A 173 -4.52 -1.76 1.82
CA CYS A 173 -3.47 -2.05 0.84
C CYS A 173 -2.11 -1.81 1.47
N ALA A 174 -1.10 -2.56 1.06
CA ALA A 174 0.22 -2.49 1.67
C ALA A 174 1.34 -2.74 0.66
N LEU A 175 2.45 -2.07 0.89
CA LEU A 175 3.74 -2.39 0.29
C LEU A 175 4.42 -3.48 1.12
N VAL A 176 4.72 -4.63 0.52
CA VAL A 176 5.33 -5.79 1.20
C VAL A 176 6.69 -6.14 0.58
N SER A 177 7.51 -6.90 1.32
CA SER A 177 8.84 -7.30 0.85
C SER A 177 8.85 -8.61 0.03
N GLY A 178 7.68 -9.22 -0.17
CA GLY A 178 7.44 -10.52 -0.78
C GLY A 178 6.16 -11.15 -0.20
N GLY A 179 5.70 -12.25 -0.77
CA GLY A 179 4.53 -12.99 -0.29
C GLY A 179 3.19 -12.51 -0.82
N GLY A 180 3.15 -11.51 -1.69
CA GLY A 180 1.90 -10.96 -2.21
C GLY A 180 1.14 -11.90 -3.15
N TYR A 181 1.83 -12.81 -3.83
CA TYR A 181 1.20 -13.80 -4.71
C TYR A 181 0.71 -15.02 -3.92
N ALA A 182 -0.18 -14.79 -2.95
CA ALA A 182 -0.74 -15.83 -2.10
C ALA A 182 -2.11 -15.42 -1.53
N GLU A 183 -2.91 -16.39 -1.08
CA GLU A 183 -4.22 -16.12 -0.44
C GLU A 183 -4.10 -15.32 0.86
N TYR A 184 -2.96 -15.44 1.57
CA TYR A 184 -2.69 -14.70 2.78
C TYR A 184 -1.25 -14.16 2.79
N CYS A 185 -1.09 -12.92 3.27
CA CYS A 185 0.20 -12.25 3.32
C CYS A 185 0.35 -11.50 4.64
N ALA A 186 1.49 -11.67 5.32
CA ALA A 186 1.84 -10.86 6.48
C ALA A 186 2.37 -9.50 6.01
N ALA A 187 1.89 -8.42 6.64
CA ALA A 187 2.30 -7.06 6.33
C ALA A 187 2.55 -6.27 7.63
N PRO A 188 3.64 -5.50 7.72
CA PRO A 188 3.82 -4.55 8.81
C PRO A 188 2.67 -3.54 8.84
N ILE A 189 2.02 -3.37 9.99
CA ILE A 189 0.83 -2.49 10.08
C ILE A 189 1.15 -1.05 9.70
N VAL A 190 2.37 -0.60 10.00
CA VAL A 190 2.87 0.74 9.67
C VAL A 190 3.03 0.98 8.15
N GLN A 191 2.99 -0.07 7.32
CA GLN A 191 3.03 0.02 5.86
C GLN A 191 1.65 -0.11 5.21
N CYS A 192 0.62 -0.34 6.02
CA CYS A 192 -0.75 -0.50 5.55
C CYS A 192 -1.42 0.88 5.43
N LEU A 193 -2.13 1.09 4.32
CA LEU A 193 -2.99 2.23 4.08
C LEU A 193 -4.43 1.72 3.97
N GLY A 194 -5.36 2.38 4.66
CA GLY A 194 -6.77 1.99 4.66
C GLY A 194 -7.41 2.19 3.28
N VAL A 195 -8.08 1.18 2.75
CA VAL A 195 -8.73 1.25 1.42
C VAL A 195 -10.02 2.05 1.52
N PRO A 196 -10.15 3.20 0.84
CA PRO A 196 -11.38 3.98 0.84
C PRO A 196 -12.44 3.34 -0.06
N GLU A 197 -13.71 3.63 0.20
CA GLU A 197 -14.85 3.16 -0.60
C GLU A 197 -14.77 3.57 -2.09
N ALA A 198 -13.98 4.60 -2.40
CA ALA A 198 -13.79 5.11 -3.76
C ALA A 198 -13.03 4.14 -4.69
N LEU A 199 -12.33 3.14 -4.13
CA LEU A 199 -11.52 2.18 -4.86
C LEU A 199 -12.07 0.75 -4.74
N SER A 200 -11.95 0.00 -5.83
CA SER A 200 -11.98 -1.47 -5.75
C SER A 200 -10.71 -2.02 -5.10
N MET A 201 -10.74 -3.27 -4.64
CA MET A 201 -9.55 -3.94 -4.10
C MET A 201 -8.44 -4.08 -5.14
N GLN A 202 -8.80 -4.32 -6.41
CA GLN A 202 -7.83 -4.39 -7.50
C GLN A 202 -7.12 -3.04 -7.70
N GLU A 203 -7.87 -1.93 -7.67
CA GLU A 203 -7.27 -0.59 -7.75
C GLU A 203 -6.41 -0.31 -6.51
N ALA A 204 -6.89 -0.65 -5.32
CA ALA A 204 -6.11 -0.46 -4.10
C ALA A 204 -4.80 -1.25 -4.12
N ALA A 205 -4.80 -2.49 -4.65
CA ALA A 205 -3.61 -3.31 -4.80
C ALA A 205 -2.61 -2.78 -5.84
N ALA A 206 -3.02 -1.86 -6.71
CA ALA A 206 -2.18 -1.30 -7.78
C ALA A 206 -1.40 -0.06 -7.35
N LEU A 207 -1.67 0.47 -6.14
CA LEU A 207 -1.11 1.73 -5.65
C LEU A 207 0.25 1.58 -4.94
N PRO A 208 0.44 0.67 -3.96
CA PRO A 208 1.53 0.79 -2.99
C PRO A 208 2.93 0.86 -3.61
N GLU A 209 3.32 -0.08 -4.49
CA GLU A 209 4.66 -0.12 -5.09
C GLU A 209 4.95 1.15 -5.88
N THR A 210 3.98 1.59 -6.68
CA THR A 210 4.19 2.75 -7.55
C THR A 210 4.12 4.07 -6.80
N LEU A 211 3.16 4.22 -5.90
CA LEU A 211 2.97 5.44 -5.10
C LEU A 211 4.16 5.65 -4.16
N PHE A 212 4.61 4.63 -3.43
CA PHE A 212 5.77 4.77 -2.54
C PHE A 212 7.04 5.07 -3.33
N THR A 213 7.25 4.38 -4.45
CA THR A 213 8.45 4.60 -5.27
C THR A 213 8.48 6.01 -5.86
N VAL A 214 7.37 6.47 -6.43
CA VAL A 214 7.29 7.83 -6.99
C VAL A 214 7.37 8.87 -5.89
N TRP A 215 6.67 8.67 -4.75
CA TRP A 215 6.71 9.63 -3.64
C TRP A 215 8.13 9.84 -3.14
N HIS A 216 8.82 8.75 -2.79
CA HIS A 216 10.19 8.81 -2.31
C HIS A 216 11.13 9.45 -3.34
N ASN A 217 11.05 9.06 -4.61
CA ASN A 217 12.05 9.50 -5.59
C ASN A 217 11.76 10.89 -6.17
N LEU A 218 10.51 11.26 -6.40
CA LEU A 218 10.14 12.55 -6.95
C LEU A 218 10.07 13.64 -5.87
N PHE A 219 9.45 13.36 -4.73
CA PHE A 219 9.25 14.38 -3.70
C PHE A 219 10.36 14.37 -2.64
N GLU A 220 10.77 13.23 -2.08
CA GLU A 220 11.82 13.24 -1.04
C GLU A 220 13.25 13.33 -1.60
N ARG A 221 13.57 12.59 -2.67
CA ARG A 221 14.94 12.57 -3.23
C ARG A 221 15.19 13.66 -4.23
N ALA A 222 14.24 13.86 -5.15
CA ALA A 222 14.37 14.98 -6.05
C ALA A 222 14.08 16.27 -5.30
N TYR A 223 13.14 16.37 -4.35
CA TYR A 223 12.64 17.65 -3.80
C TYR A 223 11.74 18.42 -4.76
N ALA A 224 10.88 17.74 -5.52
CA ALA A 224 10.02 18.38 -6.53
C ALA A 224 9.20 19.53 -5.94
N ARG A 225 9.07 20.62 -6.70
CA ARG A 225 8.33 21.82 -6.31
C ARG A 225 7.32 22.22 -7.39
N GLU A 226 6.24 22.84 -6.95
CA GLU A 226 5.25 23.48 -7.83
C GLU A 226 5.93 24.33 -8.93
N GLY A 227 5.45 24.17 -10.16
CA GLY A 227 5.98 24.83 -11.36
C GLY A 227 7.24 24.20 -11.97
N GLU A 228 7.87 23.20 -11.33
CA GLU A 228 9.03 22.51 -11.92
C GLU A 228 8.61 21.58 -13.07
N THR A 229 9.53 21.39 -14.02
CA THR A 229 9.37 20.43 -15.11
C THR A 229 10.15 19.14 -14.81
N VAL A 230 9.49 18.00 -15.01
CA VAL A 230 10.07 16.67 -14.82
C VAL A 230 10.02 15.86 -16.11
N LEU A 231 11.14 15.22 -16.45
CA LEU A 231 11.22 14.18 -17.47
C LEU A 231 11.09 12.80 -16.80
N VAL A 232 10.12 11.99 -17.21
CA VAL A 232 9.94 10.62 -16.72
C VAL A 232 10.07 9.63 -17.88
N HIS A 233 11.01 8.69 -17.78
CA HIS A 233 11.08 7.62 -18.76
C HIS A 233 10.00 6.57 -18.53
N GLY A 234 9.55 5.90 -19.60
CA GLY A 234 8.55 4.84 -19.51
C GLY A 234 7.18 5.33 -19.03
N GLY A 235 6.66 6.39 -19.67
CA GLY A 235 5.45 7.12 -19.24
C GLY A 235 4.18 6.28 -19.07
N THR A 236 4.06 5.16 -19.79
CA THR A 236 2.91 4.23 -19.68
C THR A 236 3.13 3.05 -18.74
N SER A 237 4.27 3.00 -18.04
CA SER A 237 4.47 2.03 -16.95
C SER A 237 3.66 2.40 -15.71
N GLY A 238 3.57 1.50 -14.72
CA GLY A 238 2.99 1.84 -13.42
C GLY A 238 3.64 3.07 -12.76
N ILE A 239 4.97 3.15 -12.78
CA ILE A 239 5.71 4.30 -12.26
C ILE A 239 5.46 5.56 -13.10
N GLY A 240 5.53 5.44 -14.42
CA GLY A 240 5.32 6.58 -15.32
C GLY A 240 3.94 7.19 -15.18
N SER A 241 2.90 6.36 -15.18
CA SER A 241 1.52 6.80 -15.00
C SER A 241 1.28 7.42 -13.62
N MET A 242 1.83 6.82 -12.55
CA MET A 242 1.76 7.40 -11.21
C MET A 242 2.47 8.76 -11.12
N ALA A 243 3.65 8.91 -11.73
CA ALA A 243 4.38 10.17 -11.78
C ALA A 243 3.64 11.26 -12.57
N ILE A 244 2.94 10.90 -13.67
CA ILE A 244 2.07 11.82 -14.39
C ILE A 244 0.94 12.33 -13.48
N MET A 245 0.23 11.41 -12.82
CA MET A 245 -0.92 11.76 -11.99
C MET A 245 -0.52 12.62 -10.79
N LEU A 246 0.54 12.24 -10.07
CA LEU A 246 1.08 13.05 -8.98
C LEU A 246 1.62 14.39 -9.49
N GLY A 247 2.33 14.41 -10.62
CA GLY A 247 2.79 15.66 -11.21
C GLY A 247 1.64 16.64 -11.47
N LYS A 248 0.53 16.16 -12.05
CA LYS A 248 -0.66 16.99 -12.25
C LYS A 248 -1.30 17.48 -10.94
N LEU A 249 -1.35 16.64 -9.91
CA LEU A 249 -1.93 16.99 -8.61
C LEU A 249 -1.09 18.01 -7.83
N PHE A 250 0.22 18.04 -8.08
CA PHE A 250 1.20 18.89 -7.40
C PHE A 250 1.80 19.97 -8.33
N ASP A 251 1.08 20.32 -9.41
CA ASP A 251 1.42 21.38 -10.36
C ASP A 251 2.84 21.29 -10.95
N LEU A 252 3.22 20.08 -11.36
CA LEU A 252 4.43 19.82 -12.13
C LEU A 252 4.10 19.71 -13.63
N THR A 253 5.00 20.21 -14.47
CA THR A 253 4.97 19.93 -15.91
C THR A 253 5.64 18.59 -16.17
N VAL A 254 4.87 17.58 -16.59
CA VAL A 254 5.39 16.22 -16.79
C VAL A 254 5.61 15.94 -18.28
N ILE A 255 6.87 15.78 -18.66
CA ILE A 255 7.29 15.27 -19.97
C ILE A 255 7.61 13.78 -19.82
N VAL A 256 7.10 12.95 -20.71
CA VAL A 256 7.40 11.50 -20.65
C VAL A 256 7.97 10.96 -21.95
N THR A 257 8.73 9.86 -21.87
CA THR A 257 9.10 9.07 -23.04
C THR A 257 8.30 7.77 -23.12
N CYS A 258 7.86 7.41 -24.33
CA CYS A 258 7.07 6.22 -24.62
C CYS A 258 7.58 5.51 -25.89
N GLY A 259 7.27 4.22 -26.02
CA GLY A 259 7.81 3.35 -27.08
C GLY A 259 6.95 3.20 -28.33
N SER A 260 5.85 3.94 -28.43
CA SER A 260 4.98 4.03 -29.61
C SER A 260 4.08 5.27 -29.52
N ASP A 261 3.47 5.67 -30.63
CA ASP A 261 2.57 6.83 -30.67
C ASP A 261 1.27 6.58 -29.89
N GLU A 262 0.78 5.33 -29.88
CA GLU A 262 -0.38 4.95 -29.08
C GLU A 262 -0.10 5.11 -27.58
N LYS A 263 1.12 4.76 -27.14
CA LYS A 263 1.54 4.97 -25.75
C LYS A 263 1.74 6.44 -25.42
N CYS A 264 2.21 7.25 -26.38
CA CYS A 264 2.27 8.70 -26.21
C CYS A 264 0.87 9.30 -26.00
N ALA A 265 -0.09 8.92 -26.85
CA ALA A 265 -1.48 9.37 -26.74
C ALA A 265 -2.09 8.97 -25.38
N ALA A 266 -1.92 7.71 -24.97
CA ALA A 266 -2.40 7.26 -23.66
C ALA A 266 -1.74 8.01 -22.49
N ALA A 267 -0.44 8.31 -22.56
CA ALA A 267 0.22 9.10 -21.52
C ALA A 267 -0.34 10.53 -21.42
N GLN A 268 -0.70 11.15 -22.55
CA GLN A 268 -1.34 12.46 -22.57
C GLN A 268 -2.78 12.41 -22.02
N GLU A 269 -3.54 11.34 -22.30
CA GLU A 269 -4.86 11.12 -21.70
C GLU A 269 -4.79 10.98 -20.17
N ILE A 270 -3.76 10.33 -19.65
CA ILE A 270 -3.49 10.25 -18.20
C ILE A 270 -3.17 11.64 -17.62
N GLY A 271 -2.53 12.50 -18.41
CA GLY A 271 -2.29 13.91 -18.05
C GLY A 271 -0.85 14.39 -18.27
N ALA A 272 -0.01 13.65 -19.00
CA ALA A 272 1.33 14.14 -19.33
C ALA A 272 1.21 15.41 -20.18
N THR A 273 1.96 16.45 -19.85
CA THR A 273 1.98 17.69 -20.64
C THR A 273 2.52 17.42 -22.04
N HIS A 274 3.57 16.60 -22.13
CA HIS A 274 4.17 16.17 -23.39
C HIS A 274 4.58 14.70 -23.33
N ALA A 275 4.44 14.01 -24.46
CA ALA A 275 4.90 12.63 -24.61
C ALA A 275 5.77 12.51 -25.87
N ILE A 276 6.95 11.92 -25.71
CA ILE A 276 7.96 11.76 -26.77
C ILE A 276 8.06 10.28 -27.14
N ASN A 277 7.85 9.97 -28.43
CA ASN A 277 8.09 8.62 -28.92
C ASN A 277 9.60 8.44 -29.18
N TYR A 278 10.29 7.75 -28.27
CA TYR A 278 11.76 7.60 -28.34
C TYR A 278 12.24 6.72 -29.51
N LYS A 279 11.32 6.08 -30.26
CA LYS A 279 11.67 5.31 -31.47
C LYS A 279 11.72 6.16 -32.73
N SER A 280 10.98 7.26 -32.77
CA SER A 280 10.90 8.15 -33.94
C SER A 280 11.55 9.51 -33.69
N GLN A 281 11.78 9.88 -32.43
CA GLN A 281 12.35 11.17 -32.03
C GLN A 281 13.51 11.00 -31.05
N ASP A 282 14.44 11.96 -31.07
CA ASP A 282 15.46 12.07 -30.03
C ASP A 282 14.89 12.84 -28.83
N PHE A 283 14.79 12.20 -27.67
CA PHE A 283 14.21 12.82 -26.49
C PHE A 283 15.02 14.01 -25.96
N VAL A 284 16.33 14.09 -26.21
CA VAL A 284 17.16 15.22 -25.78
C VAL A 284 16.80 16.46 -26.59
N GLU A 285 16.69 16.32 -27.91
CA GLU A 285 16.28 17.42 -28.80
C GLU A 285 14.83 17.84 -28.56
N GLU A 286 13.93 16.88 -28.32
CA GLU A 286 12.53 17.20 -27.99
C GLU A 286 12.39 17.88 -26.64
N VAL A 287 13.09 17.44 -25.59
CA VAL A 287 13.10 18.14 -24.29
C VAL A 287 13.61 19.57 -24.48
N LYS A 288 14.70 19.75 -25.22
CA LYS A 288 15.23 21.08 -25.54
C LYS A 288 14.19 21.94 -26.26
N ARG A 289 13.48 21.41 -27.26
CA ARG A 289 12.43 22.12 -27.99
C ARG A 289 11.24 22.48 -27.10
N LEU A 290 10.80 21.55 -26.25
CA LEU A 290 9.63 21.72 -25.36
C LEU A 290 9.89 22.68 -24.19
N THR A 291 11.15 22.91 -23.85
CA THR A 291 11.57 23.75 -22.72
C THR A 291 12.27 25.04 -23.18
N ASP A 292 12.13 25.40 -24.46
CA ASP A 292 12.80 26.56 -25.08
C ASP A 292 14.32 26.62 -24.84
N GLY A 293 14.94 25.45 -24.77
CA GLY A 293 16.38 25.28 -24.55
C GLY A 293 16.81 25.28 -23.09
N ALA A 294 15.91 25.49 -22.13
CA ALA A 294 16.25 25.52 -20.72
C ALA A 294 16.60 24.13 -20.17
N GLY A 295 15.88 23.09 -20.60
CA GLY A 295 15.92 21.75 -20.01
C GLY A 295 14.88 21.57 -18.90
N VAL A 296 14.98 20.48 -18.14
CA VAL A 296 14.07 20.13 -17.04
C VAL A 296 14.77 20.20 -15.68
N GLU A 297 14.04 20.46 -14.61
CA GLU A 297 14.58 20.44 -13.25
C GLU A 297 14.87 19.02 -12.77
N ILE A 298 14.09 18.03 -13.19
CA ILE A 298 14.15 16.66 -12.67
C ILE A 298 14.11 15.65 -13.81
N VAL A 299 14.88 14.58 -13.69
CA VAL A 299 14.76 13.36 -14.48
C VAL A 299 14.54 12.18 -13.54
N ILE A 300 13.43 11.46 -13.73
CA ILE A 300 13.16 10.15 -13.10
C ILE A 300 13.55 9.06 -14.11
N ASP A 301 14.68 8.41 -13.84
CA ASP A 301 15.32 7.48 -14.77
C ASP A 301 15.14 6.02 -14.36
N MET A 302 14.42 5.27 -15.19
CA MET A 302 14.25 3.82 -15.06
C MET A 302 15.05 3.01 -16.10
N VAL A 303 15.79 3.69 -16.96
CA VAL A 303 16.58 3.11 -18.05
C VAL A 303 18.05 3.02 -17.62
N ALA A 304 18.64 4.10 -17.12
CA ALA A 304 20.07 4.19 -16.82
C ALA A 304 20.95 3.82 -18.04
N GLY A 305 22.14 3.27 -17.81
CA GLY A 305 23.09 2.98 -18.90
C GLY A 305 23.47 4.24 -19.69
N ASP A 306 23.45 4.12 -21.02
CA ASP A 306 23.75 5.24 -21.92
C ASP A 306 22.76 6.41 -21.81
N TYR A 307 21.56 6.18 -21.23
CA TYR A 307 20.61 7.26 -21.00
C TYR A 307 21.12 8.24 -19.95
N VAL A 308 21.95 7.84 -18.99
CA VAL A 308 22.40 8.76 -17.93
C VAL A 308 23.10 9.98 -18.52
N ALA A 309 24.05 9.79 -19.44
CA ALA A 309 24.75 10.91 -20.09
C ALA A 309 23.81 11.82 -20.91
N ARG A 310 22.76 11.24 -21.51
CA ARG A 310 21.73 11.99 -22.26
C ARG A 310 20.77 12.73 -21.32
N ASN A 311 20.43 12.13 -20.18
CA ASN A 311 19.60 12.71 -19.15
C ASN A 311 20.26 13.94 -18.54
N LEU A 312 21.58 13.92 -18.35
CA LEU A 312 22.32 15.11 -17.93
C LEU A 312 22.23 16.27 -18.94
N GLN A 313 22.12 15.98 -20.24
CA GLN A 313 21.92 17.01 -21.27
C GLN A 313 20.51 17.62 -21.21
N CYS A 314 19.53 16.86 -20.75
CA CYS A 314 18.15 17.31 -20.59
C CYS A 314 17.94 18.22 -19.37
N LEU A 315 18.79 18.13 -18.35
CA LEU A 315 18.62 18.89 -17.12
C LEU A 315 18.85 20.41 -17.31
N LYS A 316 18.38 21.23 -16.37
CA LYS A 316 18.81 22.61 -16.12
C LYS A 316 20.10 22.67 -15.30
N GLU A 317 20.63 23.87 -15.02
CA GLU A 317 21.54 24.05 -13.89
C GLU A 317 20.83 23.66 -12.58
N ASP A 318 21.58 23.13 -11.61
CA ASP A 318 21.08 22.61 -10.33
C ASP A 318 20.08 21.43 -10.47
N GLY A 319 20.11 20.77 -11.64
CA GLY A 319 19.21 19.69 -12.02
C GLY A 319 19.35 18.36 -11.23
N ARG A 320 18.18 17.77 -11.02
CA ARG A 320 17.74 16.53 -10.36
C ARG A 320 17.84 15.21 -11.15
N HIS A 321 18.91 14.42 -11.16
CA HIS A 321 18.85 13.07 -11.77
C HIS A 321 18.62 11.98 -10.71
N VAL A 322 17.49 11.27 -10.80
CA VAL A 322 17.12 10.19 -9.87
C VAL A 322 16.98 8.86 -10.61
N THR A 323 17.94 7.96 -10.43
CA THR A 323 17.90 6.59 -10.96
C THR A 323 17.06 5.68 -10.06
N ILE A 324 16.02 5.07 -10.60
CA ILE A 324 15.08 4.19 -9.89
C ILE A 324 15.08 2.76 -10.43
N ALA A 325 15.62 2.54 -11.64
CA ALA A 325 15.85 1.23 -12.23
C ALA A 325 16.93 1.32 -13.30
N VAL A 326 17.43 0.15 -13.72
CA VAL A 326 18.64 -0.01 -14.56
C VAL A 326 18.35 -0.90 -15.77
N GLN A 327 17.20 -0.69 -16.42
CA GLN A 327 16.72 -1.56 -17.52
C GLN A 327 17.62 -1.52 -18.78
N GLY A 328 18.29 -0.40 -19.01
CA GLY A 328 19.23 -0.18 -20.11
C GLY A 328 20.69 -0.45 -19.75
N GLY A 329 21.00 -0.79 -18.49
CA GLY A 329 22.36 -1.15 -18.06
C GLY A 329 22.69 -0.70 -16.64
N LEU A 330 23.57 -1.45 -15.98
CA LEU A 330 24.04 -1.19 -14.61
C LEU A 330 25.09 -0.08 -14.53
N GLU A 331 25.81 0.17 -15.62
CA GLU A 331 26.95 1.08 -15.67
C GLU A 331 26.69 2.19 -16.67
N ALA A 332 27.20 3.40 -16.36
CA ALA A 332 27.12 4.55 -17.24
C ALA A 332 28.44 5.32 -17.23
N THR A 333 28.86 5.81 -18.40
CA THR A 333 29.99 6.73 -18.53
C THR A 333 29.47 8.15 -18.68
N ILE A 334 29.91 9.08 -17.81
CA ILE A 334 29.43 10.46 -17.79
C ILE A 334 30.58 11.47 -17.80
N ASN A 335 30.31 12.67 -18.33
CA ASN A 335 31.25 13.79 -18.27
C ASN A 335 31.15 14.52 -16.92
N MET A 336 32.09 14.29 -16.01
CA MET A 336 32.08 14.92 -14.69
C MET A 336 32.25 16.44 -14.72
N ALA A 337 32.85 17.02 -15.78
CA ALA A 337 32.92 18.47 -15.92
C ALA A 337 31.53 19.10 -16.09
N GLN A 338 30.59 18.39 -16.75
CA GLN A 338 29.20 18.82 -16.89
C GLN A 338 28.46 18.79 -15.55
N VAL A 339 28.68 17.74 -14.75
CA VAL A 339 28.09 17.61 -13.41
C VAL A 339 28.55 18.75 -12.53
N MET A 340 29.87 19.01 -12.50
CA MET A 340 30.47 20.06 -11.69
C MET A 340 30.04 21.46 -12.12
N SER A 341 30.11 21.80 -13.41
CA SER A 341 29.85 23.16 -13.89
C SER A 341 28.38 23.56 -13.74
N ARG A 342 27.47 22.61 -13.92
CA ARG A 342 26.02 22.82 -13.81
C ARG A 342 25.44 22.42 -12.46
N ARG A 343 26.30 22.01 -11.50
CA ARG A 343 25.95 21.63 -10.12
C ARG A 343 24.84 20.57 -10.06
N LEU A 344 24.91 19.59 -10.96
CA LEU A 344 23.89 18.56 -11.06
C LEU A 344 23.96 17.62 -9.86
N MET A 345 22.79 17.18 -9.38
CA MET A 345 22.68 16.15 -8.36
C MET A 345 22.34 14.81 -9.03
N LEU A 346 23.20 13.81 -8.83
CA LEU A 346 22.91 12.43 -9.23
C LEU A 346 22.61 11.60 -7.99
N THR A 347 21.47 10.91 -8.01
CA THR A 347 21.05 10.08 -6.89
C THR A 347 20.19 8.90 -7.36
N GLY A 348 19.81 8.04 -6.44
CA GLY A 348 18.93 6.90 -6.72
C GLY A 348 18.53 6.16 -5.45
N SER A 349 17.60 5.23 -5.56
CA SER A 349 17.17 4.40 -4.44
C SER A 349 16.59 3.07 -4.90
N THR A 350 16.52 2.13 -3.96
CA THR A 350 15.67 0.94 -4.04
C THR A 350 14.79 0.90 -2.80
N LEU A 351 13.58 0.36 -2.93
CA LEU A 351 12.58 0.39 -1.87
C LEU A 351 12.49 -0.91 -1.07
N ARG A 352 12.53 -2.07 -1.75
CA ARG A 352 12.33 -3.39 -1.14
C ARG A 352 13.25 -3.70 0.05
N ALA A 353 14.53 -3.32 -0.04
CA ALA A 353 15.53 -3.59 0.98
C ALA A 353 15.56 -2.57 2.15
N ARG A 354 14.69 -1.57 2.12
CA ARG A 354 14.62 -0.55 3.18
C ARG A 354 13.96 -1.12 4.43
N SER A 355 14.31 -0.56 5.59
CA SER A 355 13.77 -1.01 6.88
C SER A 355 12.26 -0.82 6.96
N VAL A 356 11.62 -1.59 7.85
CA VAL A 356 10.19 -1.44 8.13
C VAL A 356 9.87 -0.04 8.60
N GLU A 357 10.70 0.51 9.50
CA GLU A 357 10.60 1.89 10.01
C GLU A 357 10.62 2.93 8.89
N PHE A 358 11.57 2.83 7.94
CA PHE A 358 11.67 3.76 6.83
C PHE A 358 10.39 3.73 5.97
N LYS A 359 9.94 2.53 5.61
CA LYS A 359 8.72 2.37 4.81
C LYS A 359 7.46 2.82 5.57
N GLY A 360 7.44 2.70 6.91
CA GLY A 360 6.36 3.21 7.74
C GLY A 360 6.30 4.74 7.78
N LEU A 361 7.44 5.42 7.93
CA LEU A 361 7.51 6.88 7.84
C LEU A 361 7.07 7.39 6.46
N LEU A 362 7.48 6.68 5.40
CA LEU A 362 7.06 6.98 4.03
C LEU A 362 5.54 6.78 3.85
N ALA A 363 4.96 5.72 4.42
CA ALA A 363 3.51 5.50 4.40
C ALA A 363 2.76 6.65 5.11
N GLU A 364 3.24 7.06 6.28
CA GLU A 364 2.67 8.17 7.05
C GLU A 364 2.76 9.51 6.29
N GLU A 365 3.85 9.75 5.57
CA GLU A 365 3.98 10.93 4.71
C GLU A 365 3.02 10.90 3.52
N ILE A 366 2.87 9.75 2.85
CA ILE A 366 1.90 9.56 1.77
C ILE A 366 0.48 9.75 2.28
N GLU A 367 0.16 9.19 3.44
CA GLU A 367 -1.15 9.33 4.08
C GLU A 367 -1.52 10.80 4.28
N ARG A 368 -0.60 11.58 4.86
CA ARG A 368 -0.80 13.00 5.13
C ARG A 368 -0.92 13.85 3.87
N ASN A 369 -0.13 13.58 2.84
CA ASN A 369 0.05 14.52 1.73
C ASN A 369 -0.69 14.12 0.45
N ALA A 370 -0.90 12.81 0.22
CA ALA A 370 -1.43 12.30 -1.04
C ALA A 370 -2.72 11.49 -0.90
N TRP A 371 -2.93 10.82 0.25
CA TRP A 371 -4.03 9.86 0.39
C TRP A 371 -5.42 10.49 0.30
N SER A 372 -5.57 11.74 0.72
CA SER A 372 -6.83 12.48 0.53
C SER A 372 -7.26 12.56 -0.95
N PHE A 373 -6.34 12.54 -1.91
CA PHE A 373 -6.68 12.47 -3.34
C PHE A 373 -7.19 11.10 -3.74
N VAL A 374 -6.72 10.03 -3.09
CA VAL A 374 -7.21 8.66 -3.28
C VAL A 374 -8.63 8.53 -2.76
N GLU A 375 -8.88 9.02 -1.54
CA GLU A 375 -10.21 9.05 -0.92
C GLU A 375 -11.23 9.83 -1.76
N GLN A 376 -10.79 10.93 -2.38
CA GLN A 376 -11.60 11.75 -3.29
C GLN A 376 -11.74 11.14 -4.70
N GLY A 377 -11.08 10.02 -4.99
CA GLY A 377 -11.05 9.40 -6.31
C GLY A 377 -10.31 10.20 -7.39
N LYS A 378 -9.52 11.20 -6.99
CA LYS A 378 -8.68 12.02 -7.88
C LYS A 378 -7.35 11.35 -8.24
N LEU A 379 -6.85 10.47 -7.36
CA LEU A 379 -5.70 9.62 -7.61
C LEU A 379 -6.16 8.17 -7.69
N ARG A 380 -6.34 7.66 -8.91
CA ARG A 380 -6.72 6.27 -9.19
C ARG A 380 -5.66 5.64 -10.09
N PRO A 381 -5.24 4.39 -9.85
CA PRO A 381 -4.24 3.75 -10.69
C PRO A 381 -4.78 3.55 -12.12
N VAL A 382 -3.88 3.63 -13.10
CA VAL A 382 -4.20 3.22 -14.48
C VAL A 382 -4.11 1.70 -14.54
N MET A 383 -5.18 1.04 -14.97
CA MET A 383 -5.30 -0.42 -14.99
C MET A 383 -5.15 -0.95 -16.42
N ASP A 384 -4.38 -2.04 -16.59
CA ASP A 384 -4.22 -2.76 -17.86
C ASP A 384 -5.15 -3.98 -17.92
N GLN A 385 -4.84 -5.00 -17.12
CA GLN A 385 -5.53 -6.28 -17.15
C GLN A 385 -5.42 -7.00 -15.81
N SER A 386 -6.48 -7.72 -15.44
CA SER A 386 -6.48 -8.65 -14.30
C SER A 386 -6.33 -10.10 -14.76
N PHE A 387 -5.68 -10.92 -13.95
CA PHE A 387 -5.54 -12.36 -14.13
C PHE A 387 -5.88 -13.07 -12.81
N PRO A 388 -6.47 -14.26 -12.82
CA PRO A 388 -6.52 -15.11 -11.63
C PRO A 388 -5.11 -15.38 -11.09
N LEU A 389 -4.96 -15.55 -9.77
CA LEU A 389 -3.67 -15.85 -9.11
C LEU A 389 -2.91 -17.00 -9.81
N ILE A 390 -3.61 -18.07 -10.15
CA ILE A 390 -3.03 -19.26 -10.81
C ILE A 390 -2.46 -18.96 -12.20
N ASP A 391 -2.86 -17.85 -12.83
CA ASP A 391 -2.40 -17.41 -14.15
C ASP A 391 -1.27 -16.37 -14.06
N ALA A 392 -0.56 -16.28 -12.92
CA ALA A 392 0.56 -15.36 -12.73
C ALA A 392 1.65 -15.45 -13.82
N ALA A 393 1.86 -16.63 -14.40
CA ALA A 393 2.73 -16.81 -15.56
C ALA A 393 2.28 -15.97 -16.77
N ALA A 394 0.98 -15.94 -17.07
CA ALA A 394 0.42 -15.14 -18.15
C ALA A 394 0.52 -13.64 -17.85
N ALA A 395 0.28 -13.24 -16.60
CA ALA A 395 0.43 -11.85 -16.15
C ALA A 395 1.88 -11.35 -16.31
N HIS A 396 2.86 -12.18 -15.96
CA HIS A 396 4.27 -11.87 -16.20
C HIS A 396 4.60 -11.78 -17.69
N ALA A 397 4.10 -12.72 -18.51
CA ALA A 397 4.31 -12.69 -19.96
C ALA A 397 3.73 -11.42 -20.60
N ARG A 398 2.55 -10.96 -20.15
CA ARG A 398 1.93 -9.69 -20.55
C ARG A 398 2.83 -8.49 -20.23
N MET A 399 3.45 -8.48 -19.05
CA MET A 399 4.38 -7.41 -18.66
C MET A 399 5.68 -7.43 -19.48
N GLU A 400 6.21 -8.62 -19.79
CA GLU A 400 7.43 -8.80 -20.60
C GLU A 400 7.22 -8.43 -22.08
N ALA A 401 6.03 -8.64 -22.63
CA ALA A 401 5.67 -8.19 -23.98
C ALA A 401 5.70 -6.65 -24.13
N GLY A 402 5.65 -5.90 -23.02
CA GLY A 402 5.85 -4.45 -23.00
C GLY A 402 4.69 -3.61 -23.57
N ALA A 403 3.62 -4.24 -24.05
CA ALA A 403 2.45 -3.56 -24.61
C ALA A 403 1.40 -3.11 -23.57
N HIS A 404 1.68 -3.25 -22.27
CA HIS A 404 0.77 -2.82 -21.20
C HIS A 404 0.82 -1.31 -20.99
N ILE A 405 -0.30 -0.77 -20.50
CA ILE A 405 -0.45 0.62 -20.07
C ILE A 405 -0.99 0.60 -18.65
N GLY A 406 -0.19 1.06 -17.69
CA GLY A 406 -0.53 1.01 -16.27
C GLY A 406 -0.22 -0.34 -15.61
N LYS A 407 -1.12 -0.81 -14.75
CA LYS A 407 -0.91 -1.89 -13.78
C LYS A 407 -1.62 -3.18 -14.18
N ILE A 408 -0.92 -4.29 -13.99
CA ILE A 408 -1.45 -5.66 -14.14
C ILE A 408 -1.69 -6.21 -12.73
N ILE A 409 -2.84 -6.85 -12.52
CA ILE A 409 -3.29 -7.35 -11.22
C ILE A 409 -3.48 -8.86 -11.25
N LEU A 410 -3.18 -9.50 -10.12
CA LEU A 410 -3.61 -10.86 -9.78
C LEU A 410 -4.82 -10.80 -8.85
N GLU A 411 -5.90 -11.48 -9.20
CA GLU A 411 -7.12 -11.64 -8.40
C GLU A 411 -7.06 -12.95 -7.62
N ILE A 412 -7.39 -12.89 -6.32
CA ILE A 412 -7.12 -13.96 -5.35
C ILE A 412 -8.40 -14.43 -4.67
#